data_AF-A0A2S3ILK2-F1
#
_entry.id   AF-A0A2S3ILK2-F1
#
_cell.length_a   1.000
_cell.length_b   1.000
_cell.length_c   1.000
_cell.angle_alpha   90.00
_cell.angle_beta   90.00
_cell.angle_gamma   90.00
#
_symmetry.space_group_name_H-M   'P 1'
#
loop_
_entity.id
_entity.type
_entity.pdbx_description
1 polymer ?
#
loop_
_entity_poly.entity_id
_entity_poly.type
_entity_poly.pdbx_seq_one_letter_code
_entity_poly.pdbx_strand_id
1 'polypeptide(L)'
;MEHVIGGKYKLGRKIGSGSFGELYLGVNIQNGEEVGIKLEPVKTKHPQLHYESKVYMLLQGGNGIPHLKWYGVEGEYNVMVIDLLGPSLEDLFNCCNRKLSMKTVLMLADQLINRVEYMHSKGFIHRDIKPDNFLMGLGRKANQVYIIDYGLAKKYKDLQTHKHIPYRENKNLTGTARYASVNTHLGIEQSRRDDLESVGYLLLYFLRGSLPWQGLKAGTKKQKYDKISEKKMLTSAEVLCKSYPSEFISYFHYCRSLRFEDRPDYSFLKKLFRDVFIREGYQFDYVFDWTALKYPQMSSNNKLVQQPSARITGAGPSGERTDKPSVGQEIRDRFTGAVEAFARRNPGSGRHGEHSRHKSHADSFGTSNEAVADSEKTRILSRGGSSSKMPAGPSSRPTSSGDCSGDQNRRWVSGSSGGSGRPSTAQRLQPSGGAENSRSSPRSPVSRNAAPGRGGSGSRDNTTFRSLERLSISTSRRK
;
A
#
# COMPACT_ATOMS: atom_id res chain seq x y z
N MET A 1 -30.12 -21.31 15.26
CA MET A 1 -30.48 -20.48 14.08
C MET A 1 -29.24 -20.29 13.23
N GLU A 2 -29.39 -20.11 11.92
CA GLU A 2 -28.27 -19.72 11.08
C GLU A 2 -27.97 -18.23 11.29
N HIS A 3 -26.70 -17.83 11.37
CA HIS A 3 -26.34 -16.43 11.63
C HIS A 3 -26.30 -15.66 10.31
N VAL A 4 -27.21 -14.69 10.15
CA VAL A 4 -27.42 -13.93 8.91
C VAL A 4 -27.12 -12.46 9.15
N ILE A 5 -25.99 -12.02 8.63
CA ILE A 5 -25.47 -10.64 8.70
C ILE A 5 -26.30 -9.72 7.80
N GLY A 6 -26.67 -8.53 8.29
CA GLY A 6 -27.38 -7.48 7.56
C GLY A 6 -28.76 -7.92 7.03
N GLY A 7 -29.33 -9.00 7.58
CA GLY A 7 -30.52 -9.66 7.05
C GLY A 7 -30.36 -10.29 5.66
N LYS A 8 -29.13 -10.39 5.13
CA LYS A 8 -28.86 -10.79 3.72
C LYS A 8 -27.71 -11.77 3.53
N TYR A 9 -26.72 -11.82 4.41
CA TYR A 9 -25.49 -12.58 4.20
C TYR A 9 -25.34 -13.66 5.27
N LYS A 10 -25.61 -14.92 4.90
CA LYS A 10 -25.41 -16.08 5.77
C LYS A 10 -23.91 -16.27 6.06
N LEU A 11 -23.53 -16.26 7.33
CA LEU A 11 -22.15 -16.51 7.75
C LEU A 11 -21.82 -18.00 7.58
N GLY A 12 -20.71 -18.30 6.91
CA GLY A 12 -20.23 -19.65 6.64
C GLY A 12 -18.95 -19.99 7.43
N ARG A 13 -18.03 -20.72 6.79
CA ARG A 13 -16.76 -21.14 7.40
C ARG A 13 -15.77 -19.97 7.53
N LYS A 14 -14.97 -19.98 8.60
CA LYS A 14 -13.81 -19.09 8.74
C LYS A 14 -12.77 -19.44 7.66
N ILE A 15 -12.35 -18.47 6.86
CA ILE A 15 -11.35 -18.63 5.80
C ILE A 15 -10.00 -17.99 6.16
N GLY A 16 -9.96 -17.02 7.08
CA GLY A 16 -8.73 -16.37 7.51
C GLY A 16 -8.85 -15.58 8.82
N SER A 17 -7.76 -14.88 9.16
CA SER A 17 -7.68 -13.95 10.29
C SER A 17 -6.62 -12.90 9.99
N GLY A 18 -6.98 -11.63 10.08
CA GLY A 18 -6.05 -10.50 9.93
C GLY A 18 -5.58 -9.98 11.29
N SER A 19 -4.78 -8.91 11.26
CA SER A 19 -4.33 -8.19 12.47
C SER A 19 -5.44 -7.47 13.23
N PHE A 20 -6.62 -7.30 12.63
CA PHE A 20 -7.73 -6.47 13.12
C PHE A 20 -9.07 -7.20 13.19
N GLY A 21 -9.08 -8.53 12.99
CA GLY A 21 -10.33 -9.29 12.96
C GLY A 21 -10.24 -10.64 12.26
N GLU A 22 -11.38 -11.31 12.20
CA GLU A 22 -11.53 -12.63 11.58
C GLU A 22 -12.19 -12.51 10.21
N LEU A 23 -11.84 -13.41 9.27
CA LEU A 23 -12.38 -13.40 7.91
C LEU A 23 -13.12 -14.71 7.62
N TYR A 24 -14.37 -14.58 7.19
CA TYR A 24 -15.29 -15.67 6.91
C TYR A 24 -15.74 -15.65 5.44
N LEU A 25 -16.03 -16.84 4.91
CA LEU A 25 -16.86 -16.98 3.74
C LEU A 25 -18.31 -16.70 4.17
N GLY A 26 -19.02 -15.87 3.43
CA GLY A 26 -20.47 -15.72 3.52
C GLY A 26 -21.15 -16.01 2.19
N VAL A 27 -22.48 -16.14 2.21
CA VAL A 27 -23.31 -16.25 1.00
C VAL A 27 -24.48 -15.29 1.10
N ASN A 28 -24.69 -14.47 0.07
CA ASN A 28 -25.88 -13.65 -0.06
C ASN A 28 -27.10 -14.54 -0.35
N ILE A 29 -28.06 -14.55 0.58
CA ILE A 29 -29.23 -15.45 0.54
C ILE A 29 -30.21 -15.13 -0.60
N GLN A 30 -30.11 -13.94 -1.21
CA GLN A 30 -31.04 -13.49 -2.25
C GLN A 30 -30.62 -13.92 -3.67
N ASN A 31 -29.32 -14.10 -3.92
CA ASN A 31 -28.78 -14.40 -5.26
C ASN A 31 -27.70 -15.51 -5.28
N GLY A 32 -27.34 -16.08 -4.12
CA GLY A 32 -26.32 -17.12 -4.00
C GLY A 32 -24.88 -16.63 -4.15
N GLU A 33 -24.62 -15.32 -4.20
CA GLU A 33 -23.27 -14.78 -4.36
C GLU A 33 -22.39 -15.06 -3.14
N GLU A 34 -21.20 -15.63 -3.35
CA GLU A 34 -20.18 -15.81 -2.31
C GLU A 34 -19.48 -14.48 -1.99
N VAL A 35 -19.33 -14.18 -0.71
CA VAL A 35 -18.80 -12.90 -0.19
C VAL A 35 -17.74 -13.12 0.89
N GLY A 36 -16.83 -12.16 1.04
CA GLY A 36 -15.97 -12.08 2.23
C GLY A 36 -16.68 -11.32 3.35
N ILE A 37 -16.67 -11.85 4.58
CA ILE A 37 -17.20 -11.18 5.78
C ILE A 37 -16.05 -11.00 6.77
N LYS A 38 -15.65 -9.75 7.04
CA LYS A 38 -14.63 -9.37 8.02
C LYS A 38 -15.33 -8.94 9.32
N LEU A 39 -14.97 -9.57 10.45
CA LEU A 39 -15.52 -9.32 11.78
C LEU A 39 -14.44 -8.72 12.70
N GLU A 40 -14.70 -7.57 13.28
CA GLU A 40 -13.84 -6.88 14.25
C GLU A 40 -14.63 -6.67 15.56
N PRO A 41 -14.19 -7.19 16.72
CA PRO A 41 -14.89 -6.94 17.98
C PRO A 41 -14.96 -5.45 18.32
N VAL A 42 -16.12 -4.91 18.72
CA VAL A 42 -16.28 -3.48 19.04
C VAL A 42 -15.42 -3.02 20.21
N LYS A 43 -15.06 -3.96 21.11
CA LYS A 43 -14.16 -3.77 22.26
C LYS A 43 -12.66 -3.85 21.89
N THR A 44 -12.31 -3.94 20.61
CA THR A 44 -10.91 -3.88 20.13
C THR A 44 -10.28 -2.53 20.46
N LYS A 45 -9.08 -2.54 21.06
CA LYS A 45 -8.37 -1.32 21.53
C LYS A 45 -8.11 -0.28 20.42
N HIS A 46 -7.96 -0.71 19.18
CA HIS A 46 -7.64 0.12 18.02
C HIS A 46 -8.51 -0.30 16.82
N PRO A 47 -9.82 0.02 16.83
CA PRO A 47 -10.75 -0.41 15.80
C PRO A 47 -10.48 0.35 14.50
N GLN A 48 -10.52 -0.37 13.39
CA GLN A 48 -10.16 0.12 12.05
C GLN A 48 -11.23 -0.20 11.01
N LEU A 49 -12.10 -1.19 11.21
CA LEU A 49 -13.01 -1.67 10.18
C LEU A 49 -14.01 -0.59 9.69
N HIS A 50 -14.42 0.32 10.56
CA HIS A 50 -15.26 1.48 10.21
C HIS A 50 -14.54 2.55 9.37
N TYR A 51 -13.22 2.67 9.52
CA TYR A 51 -12.39 3.56 8.69
C TYR A 51 -12.08 2.88 7.36
N GLU A 52 -11.71 1.60 7.39
CA GLU A 52 -11.41 0.78 6.23
C GLU A 52 -12.61 0.73 5.25
N SER A 53 -13.83 0.52 5.74
CA SER A 53 -15.04 0.53 4.89
C SER A 53 -15.30 1.89 4.23
N LYS A 54 -15.06 3.00 4.95
CA LYS A 54 -15.10 4.35 4.35
C LYS A 54 -14.02 4.56 3.28
N VAL A 55 -12.84 3.98 3.44
CA VAL A 55 -11.79 4.03 2.40
C VAL A 55 -12.19 3.17 1.19
N TYR A 56 -12.70 1.94 1.35
CA TYR A 56 -13.27 1.16 0.23
C TYR A 56 -14.32 1.97 -0.52
N MET A 57 -15.30 2.57 0.19
CA MET A 57 -16.38 3.37 -0.39
C MET A 57 -15.87 4.51 -1.30
N LEU A 58 -14.76 5.16 -0.95
CA LEU A 58 -14.13 6.23 -1.75
C LEU A 58 -13.30 5.72 -2.95
N LEU A 59 -12.84 4.47 -2.87
CA LEU A 59 -12.02 3.80 -3.89
C LEU A 59 -12.84 2.93 -4.87
N GLN A 60 -14.14 2.70 -4.64
CA GLN A 60 -14.98 1.87 -5.52
C GLN A 60 -15.00 2.37 -6.97
N GLY A 61 -15.26 1.44 -7.90
CA GLY A 61 -15.12 1.67 -9.34
C GLY A 61 -13.67 1.66 -9.84
N GLY A 62 -12.69 1.49 -8.96
CA GLY A 62 -11.28 1.33 -9.33
C GLY A 62 -10.94 -0.07 -9.86
N ASN A 63 -10.06 -0.13 -10.86
CA ASN A 63 -9.54 -1.40 -11.37
C ASN A 63 -8.75 -2.13 -10.28
N GLY A 64 -9.22 -3.31 -9.87
CA GLY A 64 -8.63 -4.07 -8.77
C GLY A 64 -8.93 -3.53 -7.37
N ILE A 65 -10.02 -2.77 -7.22
CA ILE A 65 -10.61 -2.44 -5.91
C ILE A 65 -11.81 -3.36 -5.67
N PRO A 66 -11.89 -4.11 -4.56
CA PRO A 66 -13.06 -4.91 -4.22
C PRO A 66 -14.26 -4.03 -3.83
N HIS A 67 -15.48 -4.47 -4.15
CA HIS A 67 -16.70 -3.72 -3.78
C HIS A 67 -17.12 -4.00 -2.34
N LEU A 68 -17.35 -2.93 -1.59
CA LEU A 68 -18.01 -2.95 -0.30
C LEU A 68 -19.51 -3.19 -0.52
N LYS A 69 -20.00 -4.37 -0.13
CA LYS A 69 -21.40 -4.77 -0.28
C LYS A 69 -22.25 -4.27 0.90
N TRP A 70 -21.68 -4.27 2.11
CA TRP A 70 -22.34 -3.76 3.32
C TRP A 70 -21.33 -3.44 4.44
N TYR A 71 -21.69 -2.53 5.33
CA TYR A 71 -21.01 -2.30 6.61
C TYR A 71 -22.07 -2.04 7.70
N GLY A 72 -21.85 -2.59 8.90
CA GLY A 72 -22.69 -2.33 10.07
C GLY A 72 -22.06 -2.77 11.38
N VAL A 73 -22.88 -2.78 12.44
CA VAL A 73 -22.51 -3.30 13.76
C VAL A 73 -23.58 -4.32 14.15
N GLU A 74 -23.17 -5.52 14.52
CA GLU A 74 -24.06 -6.60 14.96
C GLU A 74 -23.59 -7.17 16.30
N GLY A 75 -24.40 -6.93 17.34
CA GLY A 75 -24.05 -7.27 18.71
C GLY A 75 -22.70 -6.68 19.12
N GLU A 76 -21.73 -7.56 19.33
CA GLU A 76 -20.38 -7.24 19.80
C GLU A 76 -19.34 -7.04 18.68
N TYR A 77 -19.75 -6.98 17.40
CA TYR A 77 -18.85 -6.88 16.25
C TYR A 77 -19.19 -5.71 15.31
N ASN A 78 -18.16 -4.96 14.91
CA ASN A 78 -18.15 -4.26 13.63
C ASN A 78 -18.07 -5.31 12.51
N VAL A 79 -18.85 -5.15 11.45
CA VAL A 79 -18.95 -6.13 10.37
C VAL A 79 -18.87 -5.46 9.01
N MET A 80 -18.05 -6.02 8.12
CA MET A 80 -17.87 -5.56 6.74
C MET A 80 -18.03 -6.71 5.76
N VAL A 81 -18.93 -6.57 4.80
CA VAL A 81 -19.17 -7.55 3.73
C VAL A 81 -18.64 -6.99 2.41
N ILE A 82 -17.83 -7.78 1.72
CA ILE A 82 -17.02 -7.36 0.57
C ILE A 82 -16.98 -8.46 -0.50
N ASP A 83 -16.60 -8.13 -1.74
CA ASP A 83 -16.31 -9.14 -2.78
C ASP A 83 -15.35 -10.22 -2.27
N LEU A 84 -15.67 -11.50 -2.53
CA LEU A 84 -14.73 -12.60 -2.29
C LEU A 84 -13.63 -12.58 -3.37
N LEU A 85 -12.39 -12.84 -2.94
CA LEU A 85 -11.20 -12.85 -3.80
C LEU A 85 -10.50 -14.22 -3.75
N GLY A 86 -9.56 -14.41 -4.66
CA GLY A 86 -8.65 -15.56 -4.69
C GLY A 86 -7.49 -15.44 -3.69
N PRO A 87 -6.48 -16.32 -3.80
CA PRO A 87 -5.33 -16.33 -2.90
C PRO A 87 -4.48 -15.06 -3.00
N SER A 88 -3.73 -14.75 -1.94
CA SER A 88 -2.77 -13.65 -1.90
C SER A 88 -1.52 -13.95 -2.73
N LEU A 89 -0.74 -12.91 -3.04
CA LEU A 89 0.56 -13.10 -3.68
C LEU A 89 1.56 -13.81 -2.74
N GLU A 90 1.40 -13.77 -1.41
CA GLU A 90 2.23 -14.59 -0.51
C GLU A 90 1.81 -16.07 -0.59
N ASP A 91 0.51 -16.39 -0.66
CA ASP A 91 0.03 -17.77 -0.85
C ASP A 91 0.57 -18.36 -2.16
N LEU A 92 0.37 -17.62 -3.27
CA LEU A 92 0.82 -18.02 -4.60
C LEU A 92 2.34 -18.12 -4.71
N PHE A 93 3.08 -17.25 -4.02
CA PHE A 93 4.53 -17.32 -3.90
C PHE A 93 4.98 -18.57 -3.15
N ASN A 94 4.31 -18.97 -2.07
CA ASN A 94 4.58 -20.22 -1.38
C ASN A 94 4.23 -21.45 -2.25
N CYS A 95 3.15 -21.42 -3.04
CA CYS A 95 2.87 -22.44 -4.05
C CYS A 95 3.95 -22.55 -5.13
N CYS A 96 4.60 -21.44 -5.50
CA CYS A 96 5.71 -21.39 -6.46
C CYS A 96 7.08 -21.60 -5.80
N ASN A 97 7.17 -22.46 -4.77
CA ASN A 97 8.40 -22.78 -4.02
C ASN A 97 9.20 -21.55 -3.54
N ARG A 98 8.50 -20.43 -3.28
CA ARG A 98 9.07 -19.15 -2.84
C ARG A 98 10.10 -18.55 -3.81
N LYS A 99 9.88 -18.69 -5.13
CA LYS A 99 10.60 -17.90 -6.15
C LYS A 99 9.71 -17.71 -7.39
N LEU A 100 9.55 -16.48 -7.86
CA LEU A 100 8.84 -16.18 -9.11
C LEU A 100 9.81 -15.92 -10.27
N SER A 101 9.35 -16.20 -11.49
CA SER A 101 10.07 -15.91 -12.74
C SER A 101 10.08 -14.40 -13.04
N MET A 102 11.05 -13.96 -13.86
CA MET A 102 11.13 -12.56 -14.28
C MET A 102 9.85 -12.13 -15.03
N LYS A 103 9.35 -12.96 -15.95
CA LYS A 103 8.06 -12.74 -16.65
C LYS A 103 6.91 -12.49 -15.66
N THR A 104 6.74 -13.36 -14.67
CA THR A 104 5.69 -13.23 -13.65
C THR A 104 5.84 -11.95 -12.83
N VAL A 105 7.06 -11.61 -12.39
CA VAL A 105 7.29 -10.40 -11.58
C VAL A 105 7.10 -9.12 -12.38
N LEU A 106 7.46 -9.09 -13.66
CA LEU A 106 7.25 -7.93 -14.52
C LEU A 106 5.75 -7.72 -14.87
N MET A 107 4.98 -8.79 -15.11
CA MET A 107 3.52 -8.70 -15.25
C MET A 107 2.82 -8.25 -13.96
N LEU A 108 3.34 -8.65 -12.79
CA LEU A 108 2.89 -8.13 -11.51
C LEU A 108 3.27 -6.65 -11.32
N ALA A 109 4.48 -6.24 -11.72
CA ALA A 109 4.97 -4.88 -11.52
C ALA A 109 4.06 -3.81 -12.14
N ASP A 110 3.60 -4.01 -13.38
CA ASP A 110 2.62 -3.11 -14.00
C ASP A 110 1.34 -3.01 -13.15
N GLN A 111 0.73 -4.15 -12.81
CA GLN A 111 -0.54 -4.15 -12.08
C GLN A 111 -0.40 -3.53 -10.68
N LEU A 112 0.67 -3.87 -9.95
CA LEU A 112 0.97 -3.35 -8.61
C LEU A 112 1.16 -1.83 -8.62
N ILE A 113 1.95 -1.30 -9.56
CA ILE A 113 2.12 0.15 -9.72
C ILE A 113 0.79 0.81 -10.10
N ASN A 114 0.00 0.20 -10.99
CA ASN A 114 -1.33 0.70 -11.36
C ASN A 114 -2.32 0.73 -10.17
N ARG A 115 -2.24 -0.19 -9.20
CA ARG A 115 -3.05 -0.13 -7.96
C ARG A 115 -2.63 1.02 -7.04
N VAL A 116 -1.32 1.16 -6.81
CA VAL A 116 -0.76 2.22 -5.98
C VAL A 116 -1.03 3.60 -6.61
N GLU A 117 -0.86 3.75 -7.91
CA GLU A 117 -1.22 4.97 -8.67
C GLU A 117 -2.70 5.33 -8.51
N TYR A 118 -3.61 4.34 -8.63
CA TYR A 118 -5.04 4.60 -8.46
C TYR A 118 -5.37 5.12 -7.05
N MET A 119 -4.84 4.48 -6.00
CA MET A 119 -5.03 4.91 -4.61
C MET A 119 -4.45 6.31 -4.37
N HIS A 120 -3.27 6.58 -4.93
CA HIS A 120 -2.62 7.89 -4.89
C HIS A 120 -3.43 8.96 -5.65
N SER A 121 -4.09 8.63 -6.76
CA SER A 121 -4.96 9.54 -7.51
C SER A 121 -6.12 10.05 -6.63
N LYS A 122 -6.74 9.11 -5.90
CA LYS A 122 -7.82 9.31 -4.91
C LYS A 122 -7.38 9.94 -3.60
N GLY A 123 -6.09 10.29 -3.47
CA GLY A 123 -5.57 11.09 -2.35
C GLY A 123 -5.19 10.31 -1.10
N PHE A 124 -5.14 8.97 -1.18
CA PHE A 124 -4.69 8.10 -0.09
C PHE A 124 -3.32 7.47 -0.38
N ILE A 125 -2.56 7.19 0.67
CA ILE A 125 -1.40 6.29 0.69
C ILE A 125 -1.76 5.04 1.52
N HIS A 126 -1.15 3.90 1.21
CA HIS A 126 -1.48 2.60 1.80
C HIS A 126 -0.74 2.33 3.11
N ARG A 127 0.56 2.63 3.16
CA ARG A 127 1.45 2.47 4.32
C ARG A 127 1.66 1.04 4.82
N ASP A 128 1.21 0.03 4.07
CA ASP A 128 1.47 -1.40 4.35
C ASP A 128 1.42 -2.25 3.07
N ILE A 129 2.25 -1.85 2.10
CA ILE A 129 2.49 -2.61 0.87
C ILE A 129 3.22 -3.91 1.23
N LYS A 130 2.50 -5.04 1.17
CA LYS A 130 2.98 -6.39 1.48
C LYS A 130 2.28 -7.42 0.55
N PRO A 131 2.89 -8.59 0.25
CA PRO A 131 2.30 -9.56 -0.68
C PRO A 131 0.96 -10.13 -0.19
N ASP A 132 0.76 -10.16 1.12
CA ASP A 132 -0.47 -10.57 1.79
C ASP A 132 -1.65 -9.61 1.50
N ASN A 133 -1.37 -8.34 1.16
CA ASN A 133 -2.37 -7.31 0.84
C ASN A 133 -2.68 -7.20 -0.67
N PHE A 134 -2.10 -8.08 -1.49
CA PHE A 134 -2.44 -8.19 -2.92
C PHE A 134 -2.98 -9.59 -3.21
N LEU A 135 -4.21 -9.67 -3.72
CA LEU A 135 -4.92 -10.92 -4.00
C LEU A 135 -5.27 -11.00 -5.48
N MET A 136 -5.36 -12.21 -6.03
CA MET A 136 -5.89 -12.39 -7.40
C MET A 136 -7.43 -12.40 -7.37
N GLY A 137 -8.07 -11.97 -8.46
CA GLY A 137 -9.53 -12.12 -8.62
C GLY A 137 -9.97 -13.59 -8.77
N LEU A 138 -11.29 -13.82 -8.77
CA LEU A 138 -11.89 -15.13 -9.01
C LEU A 138 -12.45 -15.27 -10.44
N GLY A 139 -12.52 -16.52 -10.94
CA GLY A 139 -13.13 -16.85 -12.23
C GLY A 139 -12.55 -16.03 -13.39
N ARG A 140 -13.41 -15.29 -14.10
CA ARG A 140 -13.03 -14.41 -15.23
C ARG A 140 -12.05 -13.28 -14.85
N LYS A 141 -11.83 -13.03 -13.56
CA LYS A 141 -10.89 -12.02 -13.02
C LYS A 141 -9.59 -12.64 -12.48
N ALA A 142 -9.32 -13.93 -12.72
CA ALA A 142 -8.15 -14.63 -12.16
C ALA A 142 -6.77 -14.10 -12.62
N ASN A 143 -6.72 -13.27 -13.66
CA ASN A 143 -5.52 -12.55 -14.11
C ASN A 143 -5.35 -11.15 -13.48
N GLN A 144 -6.37 -10.65 -12.78
CA GLN A 144 -6.44 -9.29 -12.23
C GLN A 144 -5.96 -9.29 -10.78
N VAL A 145 -4.93 -8.49 -10.48
CA VAL A 145 -4.51 -8.21 -9.10
C VAL A 145 -5.52 -7.26 -8.44
N TYR A 146 -5.83 -7.48 -7.17
CA TYR A 146 -6.59 -6.61 -6.28
C TYR A 146 -5.71 -6.15 -5.12
N ILE A 147 -6.02 -4.98 -4.53
CA ILE A 147 -5.34 -4.44 -3.34
C ILE A 147 -6.34 -4.29 -2.18
N ILE A 148 -5.93 -4.64 -0.96
CA ILE A 148 -6.80 -4.77 0.23
C ILE A 148 -6.14 -4.26 1.53
N ASP A 149 -6.90 -4.24 2.62
CA ASP A 149 -6.48 -3.92 4.00
C ASP A 149 -6.08 -2.44 4.21
N TYR A 150 -7.05 -1.56 3.96
CA TYR A 150 -6.91 -0.11 4.14
C TYR A 150 -6.96 0.37 5.60
N GLY A 151 -6.92 -0.53 6.60
CA GLY A 151 -6.91 -0.14 8.03
C GLY A 151 -5.76 0.82 8.38
N LEU A 152 -4.61 0.67 7.70
CA LEU A 152 -3.45 1.55 7.82
C LEU A 152 -3.38 2.66 6.76
N ALA A 153 -4.34 2.77 5.85
CA ALA A 153 -4.34 3.82 4.82
C ALA A 153 -4.43 5.24 5.42
N LYS A 154 -4.01 6.28 4.69
CA LYS A 154 -4.06 7.67 5.14
C LYS A 154 -4.27 8.65 3.99
N LYS A 155 -5.12 9.67 4.16
CA LYS A 155 -5.23 10.81 3.23
C LYS A 155 -3.93 11.62 3.25
N TYR A 156 -3.24 11.75 2.11
CA TYR A 156 -1.95 12.45 1.98
C TYR A 156 -2.07 13.82 1.26
N LYS A 157 -3.12 14.02 0.46
CA LYS A 157 -3.46 15.32 -0.13
C LYS A 157 -4.93 15.60 0.11
N ASP A 158 -5.30 16.87 0.08
CA ASP A 158 -6.69 17.21 -0.15
C ASP A 158 -7.11 17.02 -1.62
N LEU A 159 -8.40 16.77 -1.87
CA LEU A 159 -8.92 16.54 -3.22
C LEU A 159 -9.48 17.79 -3.90
N GLN A 160 -9.86 18.83 -3.14
CA GLN A 160 -10.33 20.10 -3.70
C GLN A 160 -9.18 21.09 -3.87
N THR A 161 -8.36 21.25 -2.83
CA THR A 161 -7.24 22.22 -2.81
C THR A 161 -5.90 21.63 -3.27
N HIS A 162 -5.84 20.31 -3.46
CA HIS A 162 -4.61 19.54 -3.77
C HIS A 162 -3.43 19.68 -2.80
N LYS A 163 -3.60 20.44 -1.71
CA LYS A 163 -2.60 20.66 -0.67
C LYS A 163 -2.14 19.34 -0.04
N HIS A 164 -0.84 19.11 -0.05
CA HIS A 164 -0.20 17.95 0.59
C HIS A 164 -0.27 18.06 2.12
N ILE A 165 -0.22 16.92 2.82
CA ILE A 165 0.02 16.91 4.27
C ILE A 165 1.41 17.53 4.57
N PRO A 166 1.59 18.22 5.72
CA PRO A 166 2.89 18.76 6.10
C PRO A 166 3.87 17.63 6.43
N TYR A 167 5.16 17.89 6.16
CA TYR A 167 6.27 17.03 6.58
C TYR A 167 6.32 16.93 8.11
N ARG A 168 6.62 15.74 8.64
CA ARG A 168 6.75 15.46 10.08
C ARG A 168 7.73 14.32 10.30
N GLU A 169 8.39 14.35 11.46
CA GLU A 169 9.33 13.33 11.92
C GLU A 169 8.85 12.72 13.26
N ASN A 170 9.71 11.93 13.91
CA ASN A 170 9.42 11.27 15.20
C ASN A 170 8.15 10.40 15.19
N LYS A 171 7.83 9.81 14.03
CA LYS A 171 6.74 8.87 13.83
C LYS A 171 7.12 7.47 14.30
N ASN A 172 6.19 6.77 14.92
CA ASN A 172 6.31 5.33 15.15
C ASN A 172 6.23 4.57 13.80
N LEU A 173 7.09 3.56 13.63
CA LEU A 173 7.05 2.65 12.48
C LEU A 173 5.63 2.07 12.33
N THR A 174 5.03 2.32 11.17
CA THR A 174 3.68 1.89 10.80
C THR A 174 3.79 0.98 9.58
N GLY A 175 3.03 -0.13 9.58
CA GLY A 175 3.10 -1.16 8.54
C GLY A 175 4.24 -2.17 8.74
N THR A 176 4.43 -3.02 7.73
CA THR A 176 5.30 -4.19 7.80
C THR A 176 6.77 -3.82 7.59
N ALA A 177 7.54 -3.78 8.68
CA ALA A 177 8.96 -3.39 8.71
C ALA A 177 9.88 -4.08 7.66
N ARG A 178 9.51 -5.27 7.17
CA ARG A 178 10.22 -5.97 6.06
C ARG A 178 10.17 -5.16 4.76
N TYR A 179 9.01 -4.59 4.43
CA TYR A 179 8.74 -3.91 3.17
C TYR A 179 8.78 -2.38 3.30
N ALA A 180 8.48 -1.81 4.47
CA ALA A 180 8.50 -0.37 4.72
C ALA A 180 9.78 0.35 4.23
N SER A 181 9.62 1.58 3.72
CA SER A 181 10.70 2.44 3.20
C SER A 181 11.77 2.78 4.25
N VAL A 182 12.97 3.19 3.81
CA VAL A 182 14.01 3.71 4.72
C VAL A 182 13.48 4.90 5.53
N ASN A 183 12.76 5.84 4.92
CA ASN A 183 12.15 6.98 5.61
C ASN A 183 11.22 6.54 6.76
N THR A 184 10.45 5.46 6.56
CA THR A 184 9.54 4.91 7.58
C THR A 184 10.30 4.39 8.79
N HIS A 185 11.48 3.79 8.59
CA HIS A 185 12.36 3.35 9.68
C HIS A 185 13.06 4.52 10.39
N LEU A 186 13.32 5.62 9.68
CA LEU A 186 13.82 6.88 10.25
C LEU A 186 12.73 7.70 11.00
N GLY A 187 11.50 7.19 11.08
CA GLY A 187 10.40 7.88 11.76
C GLY A 187 9.90 9.11 11.01
N ILE A 188 10.12 9.20 9.69
CA ILE A 188 9.57 10.25 8.84
C ILE A 188 8.12 9.88 8.47
N GLU A 189 7.25 10.88 8.37
CA GLU A 189 5.87 10.69 7.92
C GLU A 189 5.84 10.17 6.48
N GLN A 190 4.99 9.16 6.22
CA GLN A 190 4.95 8.50 4.93
C GLN A 190 4.19 9.32 3.87
N SER A 191 4.60 9.11 2.62
CA SER A 191 4.16 9.79 1.42
C SER A 191 4.15 8.83 0.21
N ARG A 192 3.79 9.30 -0.98
CA ARG A 192 3.66 8.47 -2.20
C ARG A 192 4.94 7.69 -2.57
N ARG A 193 6.12 8.26 -2.28
CA ARG A 193 7.41 7.60 -2.55
C ARG A 193 7.64 6.36 -1.68
N ASP A 194 7.04 6.32 -0.49
CA ASP A 194 7.26 5.28 0.51
C ASP A 194 6.49 3.99 0.18
N ASP A 195 5.27 4.11 -0.35
CA ASP A 195 4.53 2.97 -0.93
C ASP A 195 5.26 2.42 -2.17
N LEU A 196 5.85 3.28 -3.02
CA LEU A 196 6.61 2.84 -4.20
C LEU A 196 7.95 2.18 -3.84
N GLU A 197 8.74 2.71 -2.91
CA GLU A 197 9.94 2.03 -2.40
C GLU A 197 9.58 0.64 -1.83
N SER A 198 8.42 0.53 -1.18
CA SER A 198 7.87 -0.73 -0.68
C SER A 198 7.45 -1.70 -1.80
N VAL A 199 6.90 -1.21 -2.93
CA VAL A 199 6.68 -2.02 -4.14
C VAL A 199 8.01 -2.52 -4.72
N GLY A 200 9.05 -1.69 -4.78
CA GLY A 200 10.39 -2.13 -5.21
C GLY A 200 10.93 -3.29 -4.36
N TYR A 201 10.77 -3.21 -3.03
CA TYR A 201 11.13 -4.30 -2.13
C TYR A 201 10.26 -5.55 -2.30
N LEU A 202 8.99 -5.40 -2.65
CA LEU A 202 8.06 -6.50 -2.95
C LEU A 202 8.47 -7.26 -4.23
N LEU A 203 8.81 -6.55 -5.31
CA LEU A 203 9.24 -7.17 -6.57
C LEU A 203 10.54 -7.97 -6.39
N LEU A 204 11.54 -7.42 -5.69
CA LEU A 204 12.77 -8.15 -5.40
C LEU A 204 12.58 -9.30 -4.42
N TYR A 205 11.65 -9.20 -3.47
CA TYR A 205 11.31 -10.32 -2.59
C TYR A 205 10.85 -11.55 -3.39
N PHE A 206 10.00 -11.35 -4.41
CA PHE A 206 9.56 -12.42 -5.30
C PHE A 206 10.69 -13.03 -6.15
N LEU A 207 11.59 -12.20 -6.70
CA LEU A 207 12.71 -12.66 -7.53
C LEU A 207 13.83 -13.37 -6.74
N ARG A 208 14.01 -12.98 -5.47
CA ARG A 208 15.12 -13.44 -4.61
C ARG A 208 14.73 -14.56 -3.63
N GLY A 209 13.45 -14.80 -3.40
CA GLY A 209 12.95 -15.68 -2.34
C GLY A 209 13.00 -15.06 -0.93
N SER A 210 13.95 -14.16 -0.70
CA SER A 210 14.10 -13.38 0.53
C SER A 210 14.90 -12.08 0.33
N LEU A 211 14.63 -11.11 1.22
CA LEU A 211 15.34 -9.83 1.31
C LEU A 211 16.50 -9.91 2.33
N PRO A 212 17.62 -9.17 2.15
CA PRO A 212 18.84 -9.27 2.98
C PRO A 212 18.69 -8.96 4.48
N TRP A 213 17.54 -8.46 4.91
CA TRP A 213 17.18 -8.13 6.31
C TRP A 213 16.14 -9.10 6.92
N GLN A 214 15.84 -10.22 6.26
CA GLN A 214 15.09 -11.32 6.86
C GLN A 214 15.97 -12.16 7.81
N GLY A 215 15.34 -12.95 8.69
CA GLY A 215 16.04 -13.84 9.63
C GLY A 215 16.77 -13.19 10.80
N LEU A 216 16.95 -11.85 10.80
CA LEU A 216 17.72 -11.12 11.82
C LEU A 216 17.20 -11.38 13.25
N LYS A 217 18.11 -11.84 14.13
CA LYS A 217 17.86 -12.13 15.55
C LYS A 217 18.11 -10.90 16.43
N ALA A 218 17.20 -10.66 17.37
CA ALA A 218 17.25 -9.57 18.35
C ALA A 218 16.45 -9.95 19.61
N GLY A 219 16.74 -9.35 20.75
CA GLY A 219 16.05 -9.64 22.03
C GLY A 219 14.69 -8.96 22.15
N THR A 220 14.49 -7.80 21.51
CA THR A 220 13.21 -7.07 21.52
C THR A 220 12.70 -6.74 20.12
N LYS A 221 11.40 -6.43 20.00
CA LYS A 221 10.80 -5.98 18.73
C LYS A 221 11.48 -4.69 18.21
N LYS A 222 11.80 -3.74 19.10
CA LYS A 222 12.51 -2.50 18.74
C LYS A 222 13.88 -2.82 18.12
N GLN A 223 14.73 -3.55 18.85
CA GLN A 223 16.04 -3.99 18.35
C GLN A 223 15.97 -4.76 17.02
N LYS A 224 14.87 -5.48 16.77
CA LYS A 224 14.65 -6.16 15.48
C LYS A 224 14.38 -5.18 14.34
N TYR A 225 13.59 -4.13 14.59
CA TYR A 225 13.36 -3.06 13.61
C TYR A 225 14.63 -2.22 13.42
N ASP A 226 15.34 -1.87 14.49
CA ASP A 226 16.62 -1.14 14.45
C ASP A 226 17.63 -1.84 13.52
N LYS A 227 17.81 -3.17 13.69
CA LYS A 227 18.67 -4.00 12.80
C LYS A 227 18.16 -4.12 11.36
N ILE A 228 16.84 -4.08 11.13
CA ILE A 228 16.28 -4.08 9.77
C ILE A 228 16.53 -2.73 9.10
N SER A 229 16.39 -1.62 9.82
CA SER A 229 16.71 -0.27 9.38
C SER A 229 18.18 -0.15 8.98
N GLU A 230 19.09 -0.48 9.91
CA GLU A 230 20.53 -0.53 9.69
C GLU A 230 20.87 -1.35 8.44
N LYS A 231 20.33 -2.57 8.31
CA LYS A 231 20.61 -3.44 7.16
C LYS A 231 20.01 -2.93 5.85
N LYS A 232 18.89 -2.19 5.87
CA LYS A 232 18.33 -1.49 4.69
C LYS A 232 19.20 -0.30 4.25
N MET A 233 19.72 0.47 5.21
CA MET A 233 20.59 1.63 4.92
C MET A 233 21.97 1.20 4.40
N LEU A 234 22.56 0.16 5.00
CA LEU A 234 23.86 -0.41 4.57
C LEU A 234 23.80 -1.25 3.28
N THR A 235 22.62 -1.46 2.69
CA THR A 235 22.48 -2.20 1.42
C THR A 235 22.09 -1.23 0.31
N SER A 236 23.05 -0.87 -0.54
CA SER A 236 22.82 0.00 -1.70
C SER A 236 21.88 -0.66 -2.74
N ALA A 237 21.35 0.13 -3.68
CA ALA A 237 20.47 -0.39 -4.71
C ALA A 237 21.19 -1.42 -5.61
N GLU A 238 22.46 -1.17 -5.92
CA GLU A 238 23.33 -2.03 -6.72
C GLU A 238 23.59 -3.38 -6.02
N VAL A 239 23.86 -3.36 -4.71
CA VAL A 239 24.06 -4.58 -3.92
C VAL A 239 22.75 -5.37 -3.79
N LEU A 240 21.62 -4.66 -3.60
CA LEU A 240 20.30 -5.27 -3.44
C LEU A 240 19.78 -5.90 -4.75
N CYS A 241 20.00 -5.23 -5.89
CA CYS A 241 19.59 -5.67 -7.23
C CYS A 241 20.67 -6.47 -7.97
N LYS A 242 21.79 -6.82 -7.33
CA LYS A 242 22.87 -7.59 -7.97
C LYS A 242 22.32 -8.86 -8.62
N SER A 243 22.73 -9.09 -9.88
CA SER A 243 22.26 -10.16 -10.77
C SER A 243 20.80 -10.06 -11.25
N TYR A 244 20.22 -8.85 -11.24
CA TYR A 244 18.94 -8.51 -11.87
C TYR A 244 19.10 -7.33 -12.84
N PRO A 245 18.14 -7.07 -13.75
CA PRO A 245 18.22 -5.96 -14.71
C PRO A 245 18.42 -4.59 -14.04
N SER A 246 19.17 -3.70 -14.68
CA SER A 246 19.54 -2.39 -14.12
C SER A 246 18.33 -1.48 -13.88
N GLU A 247 17.21 -1.74 -14.54
CA GLU A 247 15.93 -1.08 -14.34
C GLU A 247 15.40 -1.22 -12.89
N PHE A 248 15.75 -2.29 -12.17
CA PHE A 248 15.46 -2.40 -10.74
C PHE A 248 16.28 -1.41 -9.91
N ILE A 249 17.54 -1.15 -10.29
CA ILE A 249 18.39 -0.13 -9.66
C ILE A 249 17.82 1.26 -9.94
N SER A 250 17.48 1.54 -11.21
CA SER A 250 16.83 2.78 -11.64
C SER A 250 15.50 3.04 -10.90
N TYR A 251 14.70 2.00 -10.66
CA TYR A 251 13.47 2.09 -9.88
C TYR A 251 13.72 2.56 -8.44
N PHE A 252 14.71 1.98 -7.73
CA PHE A 252 15.05 2.39 -6.37
C PHE A 252 15.66 3.79 -6.31
N HIS A 253 16.55 4.15 -7.24
CA HIS A 253 17.12 5.49 -7.31
C HIS A 253 16.06 6.55 -7.59
N TYR A 254 15.11 6.27 -8.47
CA TYR A 254 13.94 7.14 -8.68
C TYR A 254 13.10 7.30 -7.41
N CYS A 255 12.71 6.19 -6.77
CA CYS A 255 11.86 6.26 -5.56
C CYS A 255 12.55 7.00 -4.40
N ARG A 256 13.87 6.93 -4.31
CA ARG A 256 14.69 7.59 -3.28
C ARG A 256 15.03 9.05 -3.59
N SER A 257 15.01 9.47 -4.87
CA SER A 257 15.23 10.87 -5.26
C SER A 257 13.99 11.75 -5.09
N LEU A 258 12.79 11.16 -5.06
CA LEU A 258 11.53 11.86 -4.82
C LEU A 258 11.54 12.60 -3.47
N ARG A 259 11.19 13.89 -3.50
CA ARG A 259 10.87 14.70 -2.31
C ARG A 259 9.56 14.21 -1.70
N PHE A 260 9.33 14.58 -0.44
CA PHE A 260 8.16 14.14 0.33
C PHE A 260 6.81 14.50 -0.31
N GLU A 261 6.74 15.64 -1.02
CA GLU A 261 5.52 16.12 -1.68
C GLU A 261 5.50 15.94 -3.21
N ASP A 262 6.52 15.31 -3.80
CA ASP A 262 6.59 15.10 -5.25
C ASP A 262 5.48 14.15 -5.73
N ARG A 263 4.96 14.40 -6.94
CA ARG A 263 4.14 13.43 -7.67
C ARG A 263 5.07 12.46 -8.42
N PRO A 264 5.03 11.15 -8.14
CA PRO A 264 5.74 10.16 -8.93
C PRO A 264 5.25 10.11 -10.39
N ASP A 265 6.16 9.88 -11.31
CA ASP A 265 5.88 9.44 -12.67
C ASP A 265 5.77 7.91 -12.70
N TYR A 266 4.55 7.44 -12.47
CA TYR A 266 4.21 6.02 -12.55
C TYR A 266 4.38 5.48 -13.99
N SER A 267 4.27 6.31 -15.03
CA SER A 267 4.44 5.90 -16.42
C SER A 267 5.91 5.59 -16.72
N PHE A 268 6.85 6.40 -16.24
CA PHE A 268 8.28 6.07 -16.23
C PHE A 268 8.56 4.75 -15.50
N LEU A 269 8.02 4.59 -14.28
CA LEU A 269 8.25 3.37 -13.49
C LEU A 269 7.66 2.10 -14.14
N LYS A 270 6.51 2.19 -14.81
CA LYS A 270 5.94 1.08 -15.60
C LYS A 270 6.74 0.85 -16.89
N LYS A 271 7.23 1.90 -17.55
CA LYS A 271 8.07 1.81 -18.75
C LYS A 271 9.37 1.05 -18.46
N LEU A 272 10.06 1.32 -17.35
CA LEU A 272 11.26 0.59 -16.94
C LEU A 272 11.07 -0.93 -17.02
N PHE A 273 10.03 -1.46 -16.37
CA PHE A 273 9.76 -2.90 -16.37
C PHE A 273 9.21 -3.43 -17.70
N ARG A 274 8.43 -2.64 -18.43
CA ARG A 274 7.94 -2.99 -19.77
C ARG A 274 9.06 -3.10 -20.80
N ASP A 275 10.06 -2.23 -20.74
CA ASP A 275 11.20 -2.25 -21.65
C ASP A 275 12.07 -3.51 -21.44
N VAL A 276 12.23 -3.98 -20.20
CA VAL A 276 12.81 -5.31 -19.91
C VAL A 276 11.93 -6.43 -20.48
N PHE A 277 10.62 -6.37 -20.24
CA PHE A 277 9.67 -7.40 -20.69
C PHE A 277 9.71 -7.64 -22.20
N ILE A 278 9.81 -6.54 -22.97
CA ILE A 278 9.93 -6.58 -24.43
C ILE A 278 11.32 -7.11 -24.85
N ARG A 279 12.40 -6.66 -24.20
CA ARG A 279 13.79 -7.08 -24.48
C ARG A 279 14.02 -8.59 -24.28
N GLU A 280 13.41 -9.15 -23.24
CA GLU A 280 13.46 -10.58 -22.94
C GLU A 280 12.51 -11.42 -23.82
N GLY A 281 11.79 -10.79 -24.76
CA GLY A 281 10.88 -11.48 -25.68
C GLY A 281 9.61 -12.04 -25.03
N TYR A 282 9.23 -11.56 -23.85
CA TYR A 282 8.09 -12.11 -23.12
C TYR A 282 6.75 -11.67 -23.73
N GLN A 283 5.78 -12.58 -23.78
CA GLN A 283 4.40 -12.31 -24.19
C GLN A 283 3.55 -11.93 -22.97
N PHE A 284 2.73 -10.88 -23.09
CA PHE A 284 1.83 -10.40 -22.02
C PHE A 284 0.51 -11.19 -22.05
N ASP A 285 0.62 -12.49 -21.82
CA ASP A 285 -0.43 -13.51 -21.94
C ASP A 285 -1.21 -13.77 -20.62
N TYR A 286 -0.82 -13.12 -19.53
CA TYR A 286 -1.29 -13.38 -18.16
C TYR A 286 -1.04 -14.82 -17.64
N VAL A 287 -0.15 -15.58 -18.28
CA VAL A 287 0.29 -16.90 -17.82
C VAL A 287 1.43 -16.72 -16.82
N PHE A 288 1.04 -16.54 -15.56
CA PHE A 288 1.90 -16.53 -14.38
C PHE A 288 2.38 -17.94 -14.01
N ASP A 289 3.40 -18.04 -13.15
CA ASP A 289 4.03 -19.30 -12.75
C ASP A 289 3.03 -20.30 -12.14
N TRP A 290 2.13 -19.82 -11.27
CA TRP A 290 1.05 -20.64 -10.69
C TRP A 290 -0.04 -21.06 -11.69
N THR A 291 -0.18 -20.35 -12.81
CA THR A 291 -1.07 -20.76 -13.91
C THR A 291 -0.42 -21.92 -14.67
N ALA A 292 0.88 -21.83 -14.98
CA ALA A 292 1.64 -22.90 -15.63
C ALA A 292 1.69 -24.18 -14.77
N LEU A 293 1.89 -24.05 -13.45
CA LEU A 293 1.86 -25.19 -12.50
C LEU A 293 0.48 -25.89 -12.44
N LYS A 294 -0.62 -25.18 -12.69
CA LYS A 294 -1.98 -25.76 -12.74
C LYS A 294 -2.32 -26.35 -14.10
N TYR A 295 -1.83 -25.76 -15.19
CA TYR A 295 -2.13 -26.15 -16.56
C TYR A 295 -0.84 -26.33 -17.39
N PRO A 296 -0.06 -27.41 -17.17
CA PRO A 296 1.20 -27.63 -17.89
C PRO A 296 1.03 -27.58 -19.42
N GLN A 297 -0.10 -28.09 -19.94
CA GLN A 297 -0.40 -28.11 -21.36
C GLN A 297 -0.48 -26.71 -22.01
N MET A 298 -0.85 -25.67 -21.26
CA MET A 298 -0.84 -24.29 -21.76
C MET A 298 0.57 -23.73 -21.95
N SER A 299 1.59 -24.33 -21.32
CA SER A 299 2.99 -23.91 -21.47
C SER A 299 3.70 -24.56 -22.67
N SER A 300 3.13 -25.64 -23.22
CA SER A 300 3.77 -26.48 -24.25
C SER A 300 3.84 -25.86 -25.64
N ASN A 301 2.96 -24.91 -25.98
CA ASN A 301 2.88 -24.34 -27.34
C ASN A 301 4.04 -23.36 -27.69
N ASN A 302 4.84 -22.93 -26.71
CA ASN A 302 5.95 -21.98 -26.94
C ASN A 302 7.30 -22.65 -27.30
N LYS A 303 7.26 -23.75 -28.08
CA LYS A 303 8.45 -24.35 -28.72
C LYS A 303 8.22 -24.58 -30.22
N LEU A 304 8.44 -23.52 -31.01
CA LEU A 304 8.49 -23.61 -32.46
C LEU A 304 9.78 -24.33 -32.90
N VAL A 305 9.59 -25.56 -33.36
CA VAL A 305 10.37 -26.28 -34.40
C VAL A 305 11.90 -26.16 -34.36
N GLN A 306 12.54 -27.20 -33.81
CA GLN A 306 13.74 -27.76 -34.45
C GLN A 306 13.79 -29.28 -34.26
N GLN A 307 13.86 -30.00 -35.39
CA GLN A 307 13.93 -31.45 -35.60
C GLN A 307 14.47 -31.64 -37.05
N PRO A 308 15.03 -32.80 -37.45
CA PRO A 308 15.21 -34.03 -36.68
C PRO A 308 16.64 -34.61 -36.67
N SER A 309 16.90 -35.54 -35.76
CA SER A 309 17.31 -36.90 -36.12
C SER A 309 17.16 -37.84 -34.91
N ALA A 310 17.04 -39.15 -35.14
CA ALA A 310 16.59 -40.12 -34.14
C ALA A 310 17.57 -41.29 -33.92
N ARG A 311 17.48 -41.93 -32.73
CA ARG A 311 17.83 -43.35 -32.50
C ARG A 311 17.13 -43.88 -31.23
N ILE A 312 17.16 -45.21 -31.06
CA ILE A 312 16.19 -46.02 -30.27
C ILE A 312 16.92 -46.81 -29.15
N THR A 313 16.15 -47.45 -28.25
CA THR A 313 16.50 -48.31 -27.08
C THR A 313 16.63 -47.55 -25.73
N GLY A 314 16.29 -48.11 -24.56
CA GLY A 314 15.74 -49.44 -24.19
C GLY A 314 14.90 -49.35 -22.90
N ALA A 315 14.47 -50.47 -22.28
CA ALA A 315 13.38 -50.47 -21.28
C ALA A 315 13.69 -51.01 -19.86
N GLY A 316 13.27 -50.25 -18.83
CA GLY A 316 12.91 -50.69 -17.46
C GLY A 316 14.04 -51.11 -16.49
N PRO A 317 13.72 -51.42 -15.20
CA PRO A 317 12.49 -51.16 -14.45
C PRO A 317 12.68 -50.51 -13.05
N SER A 318 11.58 -50.43 -12.30
CA SER A 318 11.30 -49.79 -10.99
C SER A 318 12.24 -50.01 -9.78
N GLY A 319 12.15 -49.09 -8.81
CA GLY A 319 12.60 -49.25 -7.40
C GLY A 319 11.78 -48.37 -6.44
N GLU A 320 11.60 -48.79 -5.18
CA GLU A 320 10.59 -48.18 -4.25
C GLU A 320 11.13 -47.19 -3.20
N ARG A 321 10.29 -46.17 -2.95
CA ARG A 321 9.95 -45.46 -1.69
C ARG A 321 10.95 -45.33 -0.52
N THR A 322 10.94 -44.13 0.07
CA THR A 322 10.71 -43.98 1.52
C THR A 322 10.20 -42.57 1.86
N ASP A 323 9.07 -42.48 2.57
CA ASP A 323 8.40 -41.20 2.88
C ASP A 323 8.84 -40.58 4.22
N LYS A 324 8.84 -39.24 4.27
CA LYS A 324 8.79 -38.45 5.52
C LYS A 324 7.83 -37.26 5.33
N PRO A 325 6.89 -37.00 6.26
CA PRO A 325 5.82 -36.04 6.05
C PRO A 325 6.34 -34.59 6.03
N SER A 326 5.97 -33.85 4.99
CA SER A 326 6.28 -32.41 4.85
C SER A 326 5.07 -31.56 5.23
N VAL A 327 5.31 -30.47 5.97
CA VAL A 327 4.30 -29.50 6.42
C VAL A 327 3.55 -28.82 5.25
N GLY A 328 4.08 -28.90 4.02
CA GLY A 328 3.39 -28.39 2.82
C GLY A 328 2.11 -29.16 2.45
N GLN A 329 1.88 -30.36 2.99
CA GLN A 329 0.75 -31.21 2.58
C GLN A 329 -0.59 -30.70 3.11
N GLU A 330 -0.67 -30.23 4.37
CA GLU A 330 -1.88 -29.58 4.91
C GLU A 330 -2.29 -28.34 4.11
N ILE A 331 -1.32 -27.58 3.59
CA ILE A 331 -1.58 -26.40 2.73
C ILE A 331 -2.13 -26.85 1.38
N ARG A 332 -1.57 -27.91 0.79
CA ARG A 332 -2.06 -28.51 -0.46
C ARG A 332 -3.49 -29.00 -0.31
N ASP A 333 -3.82 -29.73 0.74
CA ASP A 333 -5.16 -30.29 0.92
C ASP A 333 -6.20 -29.22 1.26
N ARG A 334 -5.81 -28.15 1.95
CA ARG A 334 -6.64 -26.95 2.14
C ARG A 334 -6.90 -26.20 0.83
N PHE A 335 -5.95 -26.24 -0.11
CA PHE A 335 -6.10 -25.71 -1.47
C PHE A 335 -7.01 -26.61 -2.32
N THR A 336 -6.89 -27.94 -2.25
CA THR A 336 -7.79 -28.87 -2.95
C THR A 336 -9.22 -28.78 -2.43
N GLY A 337 -9.43 -28.80 -1.11
CA GLY A 337 -10.76 -28.69 -0.49
C GLY A 337 -11.42 -27.32 -0.67
N ALA A 338 -10.64 -26.26 -0.88
CA ALA A 338 -11.16 -24.98 -1.33
C ALA A 338 -11.60 -25.00 -2.81
N VAL A 339 -10.90 -25.77 -3.67
CA VAL A 339 -11.07 -25.77 -5.14
C VAL A 339 -12.05 -26.83 -5.66
N GLU A 340 -12.23 -27.99 -5.01
CA GLU A 340 -13.29 -28.94 -5.41
C GLU A 340 -14.70 -28.32 -5.35
N ALA A 341 -14.90 -27.37 -4.43
CA ALA A 341 -16.12 -26.57 -4.35
C ALA A 341 -16.39 -25.72 -5.62
N PHE A 342 -15.35 -25.34 -6.37
CA PHE A 342 -15.48 -24.59 -7.64
C PHE A 342 -15.86 -25.49 -8.82
N ALA A 343 -15.68 -26.81 -8.72
CA ALA A 343 -15.90 -27.74 -9.84
C ALA A 343 -17.32 -28.34 -9.86
N ARG A 344 -17.99 -28.49 -8.70
CA ARG A 344 -19.24 -29.25 -8.57
C ARG A 344 -20.50 -28.38 -8.37
N ARG A 345 -20.84 -27.51 -9.33
CA ARG A 345 -22.21 -26.94 -9.47
C ARG A 345 -22.44 -26.26 -10.83
N ASN A 346 -22.97 -27.01 -11.81
CA ASN A 346 -23.64 -26.46 -12.99
C ASN A 346 -24.57 -27.52 -13.64
N PRO A 347 -25.91 -27.47 -13.48
CA PRO A 347 -26.85 -28.42 -14.08
C PRO A 347 -27.60 -27.85 -15.32
N GLY A 348 -27.87 -28.69 -16.33
CA GLY A 348 -28.50 -28.34 -17.62
C GLY A 348 -27.48 -28.08 -18.75
N SER A 349 -27.43 -28.69 -19.94
CA SER A 349 -28.35 -29.54 -20.76
C SER A 349 -29.70 -28.90 -21.13
N GLY A 350 -30.25 -28.99 -22.36
CA GLY A 350 -29.82 -29.52 -23.69
C GLY A 350 -30.95 -29.25 -24.73
N ARG A 351 -30.91 -29.48 -26.05
CA ARG A 351 -29.99 -30.12 -27.03
C ARG A 351 -30.25 -29.53 -28.46
N HIS A 352 -29.38 -29.82 -29.44
CA HIS A 352 -29.58 -29.67 -30.92
C HIS A 352 -29.73 -28.23 -31.48
N GLY A 353 -29.41 -27.92 -32.74
CA GLY A 353 -28.74 -28.73 -33.79
C GLY A 353 -28.51 -27.98 -35.13
N GLU A 354 -27.53 -28.48 -35.90
CA GLU A 354 -27.30 -28.32 -37.36
C GLU A 354 -26.88 -26.97 -38.04
N HIS A 355 -25.99 -27.17 -39.02
CA HIS A 355 -25.55 -26.39 -40.20
C HIS A 355 -25.94 -24.93 -40.47
N SER A 356 -24.93 -24.08 -40.78
CA SER A 356 -24.72 -23.55 -42.15
C SER A 356 -23.29 -22.97 -42.36
N ARG A 357 -23.02 -22.40 -43.54
CA ARG A 357 -21.69 -22.07 -44.11
C ARG A 357 -21.27 -20.58 -43.99
N HIS A 358 -20.04 -20.31 -44.44
CA HIS A 358 -19.39 -19.00 -44.55
C HIS A 358 -20.26 -17.86 -45.11
N LYS A 359 -19.97 -16.62 -44.68
CA LYS A 359 -19.32 -15.65 -45.57
C LYS A 359 -18.52 -14.60 -44.81
N SER A 360 -17.45 -14.10 -45.43
CA SER A 360 -16.71 -12.91 -45.03
C SER A 360 -17.19 -11.70 -45.82
N HIS A 361 -17.12 -10.51 -45.22
CA HIS A 361 -16.80 -9.26 -45.92
C HIS A 361 -16.24 -8.24 -44.93
N ALA A 362 -15.48 -7.27 -45.45
CA ALA A 362 -14.90 -6.15 -44.69
C ALA A 362 -15.52 -4.82 -45.16
N ASP A 363 -14.91 -3.70 -44.73
CA ASP A 363 -15.19 -2.30 -45.09
C ASP A 363 -16.45 -1.65 -44.48
N SER A 364 -16.49 -0.34 -44.20
CA SER A 364 -15.41 0.62 -43.87
C SER A 364 -16.00 1.90 -43.23
N PHE A 365 -15.13 2.78 -42.71
CA PHE A 365 -15.32 4.15 -42.18
C PHE A 365 -16.68 4.90 -42.35
N GLY A 366 -17.09 5.63 -41.30
CA GLY A 366 -18.10 6.71 -41.40
C GLY A 366 -18.39 7.45 -40.07
N THR A 367 -18.33 8.78 -40.06
CA THR A 367 -18.56 9.64 -38.88
C THR A 367 -19.58 10.76 -39.17
N SER A 368 -20.47 11.07 -38.21
CA SER A 368 -20.95 12.45 -37.96
C SER A 368 -21.79 12.54 -36.68
N ASN A 369 -21.83 13.74 -36.08
CA ASN A 369 -22.83 14.15 -35.09
C ASN A 369 -24.02 14.78 -35.82
N GLU A 370 -25.17 14.94 -35.16
CA GLU A 370 -25.92 16.21 -35.23
C GLU A 370 -26.89 16.39 -34.04
N ALA A 371 -27.32 17.64 -33.78
CA ALA A 371 -28.24 17.99 -32.69
C ALA A 371 -28.92 19.37 -32.88
N VAL A 372 -30.27 19.39 -32.88
CA VAL A 372 -31.20 20.56 -32.89
C VAL A 372 -32.49 20.02 -32.19
N ALA A 373 -33.17 20.62 -31.20
CA ALA A 373 -33.79 21.96 -31.03
C ALA A 373 -34.98 22.18 -32.02
N ASP A 374 -36.11 22.87 -31.71
CA ASP A 374 -36.56 23.61 -30.51
C ASP A 374 -38.12 23.74 -30.46
N SER A 375 -38.69 24.15 -29.30
CA SER A 375 -39.99 24.87 -29.12
C SER A 375 -41.33 24.13 -29.46
N GLU A 376 -42.55 24.54 -29.03
CA GLU A 376 -43.07 25.81 -28.43
C GLU A 376 -44.07 25.62 -27.23
N LYS A 377 -44.68 26.73 -26.76
CA LYS A 377 -45.49 26.95 -25.52
C LYS A 377 -46.92 26.34 -25.58
N THR A 378 -47.73 26.21 -24.50
CA THR A 378 -48.52 27.34 -23.90
C THR A 378 -49.35 26.96 -22.63
N ARG A 379 -49.31 27.86 -21.62
CA ARG A 379 -50.25 28.32 -20.52
C ARG A 379 -51.68 27.67 -20.36
N ILE A 380 -52.46 27.77 -19.24
CA ILE A 380 -52.63 28.81 -18.18
C ILE A 380 -53.53 28.35 -16.95
N LEU A 381 -53.35 28.91 -15.72
CA LEU A 381 -54.29 29.04 -14.53
C LEU A 381 -54.93 27.79 -13.80
N SER A 382 -55.41 27.81 -12.52
CA SER A 382 -55.33 28.76 -11.37
C SER A 382 -55.84 28.28 -9.97
N ARG A 383 -55.25 28.86 -8.89
CA ARG A 383 -55.83 29.37 -7.59
C ARG A 383 -56.21 28.46 -6.36
N GLY A 384 -55.65 28.84 -5.19
CA GLY A 384 -55.97 28.45 -3.78
C GLY A 384 -54.69 28.31 -2.90
N GLY A 385 -54.62 28.50 -1.56
CA GLY A 385 -55.48 29.15 -0.53
C GLY A 385 -55.87 28.22 0.66
N SER A 386 -55.95 28.59 1.96
CA SER A 386 -55.52 29.72 2.83
C SER A 386 -55.90 29.39 4.32
N SER A 387 -55.42 29.97 5.45
CA SER A 387 -54.16 30.67 5.87
C SER A 387 -54.23 31.02 7.40
N SER A 388 -53.19 31.69 7.98
CA SER A 388 -53.11 32.34 9.34
C SER A 388 -52.71 31.50 10.58
N LYS A 389 -52.11 32.04 11.69
CA LYS A 389 -51.74 33.43 12.09
C LYS A 389 -50.59 33.49 13.17
N MET A 390 -50.03 34.68 13.44
CA MET A 390 -48.95 35.02 14.42
C MET A 390 -49.43 36.06 15.48
N PRO A 391 -48.66 36.35 16.55
CA PRO A 391 -47.92 37.64 16.68
C PRO A 391 -46.52 37.51 17.37
N ALA A 392 -45.44 38.20 16.95
CA ALA A 392 -45.02 39.62 17.15
C ALA A 392 -44.34 39.91 18.53
N GLY A 393 -43.32 40.78 18.68
CA GLY A 393 -42.90 41.88 17.80
C GLY A 393 -41.42 42.39 17.92
N PRO A 394 -41.12 43.60 17.37
CA PRO A 394 -39.83 43.98 16.75
C PRO A 394 -38.87 44.78 17.69
N SER A 395 -37.75 45.44 17.30
CA SER A 395 -37.31 45.99 15.98
C SER A 395 -35.82 46.40 15.85
N SER A 396 -35.42 46.74 14.61
CA SER A 396 -34.47 47.81 14.19
C SER A 396 -32.95 47.56 14.00
N ARG A 397 -32.37 48.35 13.09
CA ARG A 397 -31.00 48.38 12.50
C ARG A 397 -30.62 49.88 12.32
N PRO A 398 -29.35 50.30 12.14
CA PRO A 398 -28.84 50.49 10.76
C PRO A 398 -27.32 50.22 10.61
N THR A 399 -26.54 51.10 9.95
CA THR A 399 -25.39 50.72 9.10
C THR A 399 -24.20 51.71 9.04
N SER A 400 -23.07 51.17 8.54
CA SER A 400 -22.05 51.82 7.65
C SER A 400 -21.10 52.93 8.14
N SER A 401 -19.80 52.60 8.09
CA SER A 401 -18.63 53.41 7.63
C SER A 401 -18.38 54.84 8.17
N GLY A 402 -17.18 55.05 8.74
CA GLY A 402 -16.53 56.35 8.95
C GLY A 402 -15.02 56.16 9.16
N ASP A 403 -14.20 57.15 8.80
CA ASP A 403 -12.73 57.06 8.79
C ASP A 403 -12.06 57.84 9.96
N CYS A 404 -10.74 57.72 10.05
CA CYS A 404 -9.86 58.15 11.15
C CYS A 404 -9.96 59.64 11.58
N SER A 405 -9.87 59.93 12.89
CA SER A 405 -8.74 60.68 13.52
C SER A 405 -9.04 61.32 14.90
N GLY A 406 -8.00 61.43 15.75
CA GLY A 406 -7.92 62.37 16.90
C GLY A 406 -8.07 61.76 18.30
N ASP A 407 -7.42 62.29 19.36
CA ASP A 407 -6.33 63.29 19.44
C ASP A 407 -5.66 63.28 20.86
N GLN A 408 -4.61 64.09 21.04
CA GLN A 408 -3.98 64.57 22.31
C GLN A 408 -2.86 63.66 22.91
N ASN A 409 -1.59 64.09 22.93
CA ASN A 409 -0.90 65.13 23.75
C ASN A 409 -0.53 64.63 25.18
N ARG A 410 0.67 64.84 25.77
CA ARG A 410 1.87 65.67 25.46
C ARG A 410 3.15 64.92 25.92
N ARG A 411 4.29 64.96 25.20
CA ARG A 411 5.42 65.94 25.29
C ARG A 411 5.95 66.08 26.73
N TRP A 412 7.24 65.93 27.05
CA TRP A 412 8.49 66.23 26.30
C TRP A 412 9.33 64.93 26.01
N VAL A 413 10.55 64.83 25.43
CA VAL A 413 11.74 65.70 25.23
C VAL A 413 12.54 65.97 26.53
N SER A 414 13.88 65.84 26.63
CA SER A 414 14.98 65.44 25.72
C SER A 414 16.12 64.79 26.55
N GLY A 415 17.26 64.30 26.03
CA GLY A 415 17.82 64.24 24.66
C GLY A 415 19.35 64.05 24.70
N SER A 416 20.04 64.10 23.54
CA SER A 416 21.51 63.91 23.37
C SER A 416 22.04 62.49 23.74
N SER A 417 23.24 62.02 23.36
CA SER A 417 24.30 62.40 22.40
C SER A 417 25.14 61.14 22.09
N GLY A 418 25.97 61.01 21.04
CA GLY A 418 26.44 61.96 20.01
C GLY A 418 27.97 62.13 20.08
N GLY A 419 28.77 62.01 19.00
CA GLY A 419 28.44 61.69 17.60
C GLY A 419 29.69 61.68 16.68
N SER A 420 29.47 61.85 15.36
CA SER A 420 30.47 61.86 14.24
C SER A 420 31.10 60.49 13.85
N GLY A 421 31.46 60.21 12.59
CA GLY A 421 31.40 61.02 11.34
C GLY A 421 31.61 60.19 10.04
N ARG A 422 31.59 60.85 8.87
CA ARG A 422 31.70 60.34 7.46
C ARG A 422 32.22 61.52 6.56
N PRO A 423 32.59 61.41 5.24
CA PRO A 423 32.41 60.30 4.26
C PRO A 423 33.55 60.03 3.21
N SER A 424 33.29 59.07 2.29
CA SER A 424 33.55 59.05 0.81
C SER A 424 34.92 58.73 0.10
N THR A 425 34.78 57.91 -0.96
CA THR A 425 35.42 57.88 -2.31
C THR A 425 36.77 57.18 -2.67
N ALA A 426 36.63 55.98 -3.30
CA ALA A 426 37.04 55.62 -4.69
C ALA A 426 38.40 54.94 -5.08
N GLN A 427 38.30 54.12 -6.16
CA GLN A 427 39.29 53.53 -7.11
C GLN A 427 40.13 52.25 -6.81
N ARG A 428 39.64 51.11 -7.34
CA ARG A 428 40.24 50.20 -8.37
C ARG A 428 41.72 49.73 -8.26
N LEU A 429 41.95 48.41 -8.10
CA LEU A 429 42.59 47.48 -9.08
C LEU A 429 42.74 46.01 -8.54
N GLN A 430 43.01 45.07 -9.46
CA GLN A 430 43.41 43.64 -9.28
C GLN A 430 44.82 43.45 -9.95
N PRO A 431 45.54 42.29 -9.96
CA PRO A 431 45.12 40.89 -9.66
C PRO A 431 46.15 39.96 -8.93
N SER A 432 45.81 38.65 -8.87
CA SER A 432 46.70 37.46 -9.05
C SER A 432 47.60 36.90 -7.91
N GLY A 433 47.74 35.57 -7.89
CA GLY A 433 48.86 34.82 -7.28
C GLY A 433 48.49 33.61 -6.39
N GLY A 434 48.94 32.38 -6.76
CA GLY A 434 49.18 31.17 -5.94
C GLY A 434 48.15 30.75 -4.85
N ALA A 435 47.45 29.61 -4.86
CA ALA A 435 47.71 28.24 -5.32
C ALA A 435 48.63 27.36 -4.41
N GLU A 436 47.98 26.45 -3.68
CA GLU A 436 48.39 25.08 -3.28
C GLU A 436 49.34 24.74 -2.10
N ASN A 437 49.08 23.52 -1.60
CA ASN A 437 49.98 22.51 -0.99
C ASN A 437 50.48 22.55 0.48
N SER A 438 49.55 22.14 1.36
CA SER A 438 49.57 20.79 2.00
C SER A 438 50.46 20.43 3.21
N ARG A 439 49.79 19.72 4.15
CA ARG A 439 50.24 18.59 5.00
C ARG A 439 51.13 18.81 6.24
N SER A 440 50.88 17.90 7.20
CA SER A 440 51.75 17.45 8.31
C SER A 440 51.73 18.21 9.65
N SER A 441 50.97 17.63 10.59
CA SER A 441 51.26 17.51 12.04
C SER A 441 52.75 17.16 12.32
N PRO A 442 53.31 17.27 13.57
CA PRO A 442 52.62 16.85 14.81
C PRO A 442 53.08 17.46 16.18
N ARG A 443 52.53 16.84 17.25
CA ARG A 443 53.02 16.74 18.66
C ARG A 443 52.72 17.88 19.66
N SER A 444 52.60 17.43 20.90
CA SER A 444 52.28 18.16 22.14
C SER A 444 53.39 17.99 23.18
N PRO A 445 53.44 18.85 24.21
CA PRO A 445 53.54 18.42 25.62
C PRO A 445 52.37 18.99 26.47
N VAL A 446 51.74 18.30 27.43
CA VAL A 446 52.19 17.78 28.76
C VAL A 446 52.30 18.84 29.88
N SER A 447 51.31 18.85 30.78
CA SER A 447 51.37 19.00 32.27
C SER A 447 49.92 18.92 32.80
N ARG A 448 49.43 18.05 33.71
CA ARG A 448 49.83 17.41 35.01
C ARG A 448 49.45 18.19 36.28
N ASN A 449 48.77 17.46 37.19
CA ASN A 449 48.55 17.71 38.63
C ASN A 449 47.59 18.87 39.00
N ALA A 450 46.79 18.85 40.08
CA ALA A 450 46.41 17.80 41.05
C ALA A 450 44.99 18.08 41.64
N ALA A 451 44.52 17.25 42.59
CA ALA A 451 43.21 17.35 43.29
C ALA A 451 43.45 17.29 44.84
N PRO A 452 42.51 16.92 45.75
CA PRO A 452 41.04 17.02 45.79
C PRO A 452 40.49 17.58 47.15
N GLY A 453 39.16 17.70 47.30
CA GLY A 453 38.49 17.64 48.63
C GLY A 453 37.05 18.19 48.67
N ARG A 454 36.28 18.07 49.77
CA ARG A 454 36.06 16.95 50.72
C ARG A 454 34.87 17.31 51.66
N GLY A 455 33.92 16.39 51.91
CA GLY A 455 32.78 16.57 52.86
C GLY A 455 31.61 17.43 52.32
N GLY A 456 30.37 17.36 52.83
CA GLY A 456 29.73 16.45 53.81
C GLY A 456 28.19 16.61 53.73
N SER A 457 27.38 15.55 53.67
CA SER A 457 26.83 14.76 54.80
C SER A 457 25.56 15.35 55.46
N GLY A 458 24.41 14.68 55.28
CA GLY A 458 23.13 14.98 55.95
C GLY A 458 21.93 15.12 55.00
N SER A 459 20.71 14.62 55.27
CA SER A 459 20.16 13.33 55.77
C SER A 459 18.71 13.58 56.23
N ARG A 460 17.83 12.55 56.21
CA ARG A 460 16.39 12.54 56.62
C ARG A 460 15.44 13.35 55.70
N ASP A 461 14.17 12.97 55.50
CA ASP A 461 13.39 11.73 55.79
C ASP A 461 12.34 11.59 54.65
N ASN A 462 12.05 10.44 54.03
CA ASN A 462 11.52 9.14 54.49
C ASN A 462 9.99 9.08 54.66
N THR A 463 9.26 8.53 53.65
CA THR A 463 8.01 7.75 53.84
C THR A 463 7.54 7.02 52.55
N THR A 464 7.26 5.72 52.67
CA THR A 464 6.26 4.84 51.99
C THR A 464 5.61 5.27 50.65
N PHE A 465 5.48 4.46 49.59
CA PHE A 465 5.13 3.02 49.44
C PHE A 465 5.79 2.48 48.12
N ARG A 466 6.47 1.34 47.97
CA ARG A 466 6.09 -0.11 48.01
C ARG A 466 4.76 -0.46 47.31
N SER A 467 4.63 -1.49 46.46
CA SER A 467 5.56 -2.44 45.80
C SER A 467 4.81 -3.34 44.78
N LEU A 468 5.49 -4.30 44.12
CA LEU A 468 4.99 -5.34 43.19
C LEU A 468 4.75 -4.83 41.74
N GLU A 469 5.50 -5.25 40.70
CA GLU A 469 5.70 -6.58 40.08
C GLU A 469 4.58 -6.96 39.08
N ARG A 470 4.85 -7.26 37.79
CA ARG A 470 5.69 -8.30 37.12
C ARG A 470 5.00 -9.68 37.06
N LEU A 471 5.44 -10.48 36.06
CA LEU A 471 4.90 -11.76 35.56
C LEU A 471 3.68 -11.58 34.63
N SER A 472 3.60 -12.06 33.38
CA SER A 472 4.28 -13.09 32.56
C SER A 472 3.66 -14.50 32.56
N ILE A 473 2.81 -14.76 31.57
CA ILE A 473 2.36 -16.07 31.07
C ILE A 473 2.44 -15.94 29.54
N SER A 474 3.48 -16.44 28.84
CA SER A 474 3.88 -17.83 28.59
C SER A 474 2.92 -18.58 27.63
N THR A 475 3.50 -19.17 26.58
CA THR A 475 2.79 -20.02 25.61
C THR A 475 3.52 -21.36 25.51
N SER A 476 2.93 -22.41 26.03
CA SER A 476 3.33 -23.80 25.83
C SER A 476 2.21 -24.57 25.14
N ARG A 477 2.55 -25.63 24.40
CA ARG A 477 1.59 -26.41 23.59
C ARG A 477 2.12 -27.83 23.42
N ARG A 478 1.20 -28.81 23.38
CA ARG A 478 1.44 -30.27 23.30
C ARG A 478 1.92 -30.87 24.64
N LYS A 479 1.65 -32.15 24.92
CA LYS A 479 0.88 -33.12 24.09
C LYS A 479 -0.62 -32.87 24.17
#